data_AF-A0A125W4I1-F1
#
_entry.id   AF-A0A125W4I1-F1
#
_cell.length_a   1.000
_cell.length_b   1.000
_cell.length_c   1.000
_cell.angle_alpha   90.00
_cell.angle_beta   90.00
_cell.angle_gamma   90.00
#
_symmetry.space_group_name_H-M   'P 1'
#
loop_
_entity.id
_entity.type
_entity.pdbx_description
1 polymer ?
#
loop_
_entity_poly.entity_id
_entity_poly.type
_entity_poly.pdbx_seq_one_letter_code
_entity_poly.pdbx_strand_id
1 'polypeptide(L)' 'MQKEQGKTILVVSHGAACRQFIREWAHLSDITPQAPIGNCSIMKFCFENDQFYLEEIINHDFSHLE' A
#
# COMPACT_ATOMS: atom_id res chain seq x y z
N MET A 1 6.83 17.62 -11.39
CA MET A 1 5.49 17.69 -10.78
C MET A 1 4.47 17.06 -11.74
N GLN A 2 4.50 15.72 -11.87
CA GLN A 2 3.39 14.97 -12.46
C GLN A 2 2.38 14.67 -11.35
N LYS A 3 1.69 15.70 -10.86
CA LYS A 3 0.47 15.49 -10.07
C LYS A 3 -0.68 15.48 -11.08
N GLU A 4 -0.94 14.35 -11.71
CA GLU A 4 -2.21 14.17 -12.42
C GLU A 4 -3.33 14.13 -11.37
N GLN A 5 -3.93 15.30 -11.14
CA GLN A 5 -5.01 15.46 -10.19
C GLN A 5 -6.22 14.66 -10.66
N GLY A 6 -6.63 13.64 -9.90
CA GLY A 6 -7.95 12.99 -10.06
C GLY A 6 -7.98 11.54 -10.54
N LYS A 7 -6.90 10.77 -10.49
CA LYS A 7 -6.94 9.32 -10.78
C LYS A 7 -6.66 8.50 -9.52
N THR A 8 -7.71 7.95 -8.91
CA THR A 8 -7.60 6.87 -7.90
C THR A 8 -7.56 5.53 -8.64
N ILE A 9 -6.47 4.78 -8.48
CA ILE A 9 -6.29 3.47 -9.12
C ILE A 9 -6.36 2.39 -8.04
N LEU A 10 -7.24 1.41 -8.24
CA LEU A 10 -7.27 0.19 -7.44
C LEU A 10 -6.56 -0.93 -8.19
N VAL A 11 -5.53 -1.51 -7.57
CA VAL A 11 -4.82 -2.67 -8.09
C VAL A 11 -5.01 -3.83 -7.11
N VAL A 12 -5.45 -4.98 -7.61
CA VAL A 12 -5.59 -6.21 -6.83
C VAL A 12 -4.50 -7.18 -7.24
N SER A 13 -3.77 -7.71 -6.27
CA SER A 13 -2.67 -8.65 -6.49
C SER A 13 -2.49 -9.58 -5.29
N HIS A 14 -1.55 -10.53 -5.41
CA HIS A 14 -1.23 -11.48 -4.35
C HIS A 14 -0.26 -10.89 -3.32
N GLY A 15 -0.31 -11.41 -2.09
CA GLY A 15 0.48 -10.89 -0.95
C GLY A 15 1.98 -10.81 -1.22
N ALA A 16 2.56 -11.75 -1.96
CA ALA A 16 3.97 -11.71 -2.33
C ALA A 16 4.30 -10.50 -3.24
N ALA A 17 3.50 -10.24 -4.27
CA ALA A 17 3.69 -9.10 -5.16
C ALA A 17 3.50 -7.77 -4.41
N CYS A 18 2.46 -7.68 -3.58
CA CYS A 18 2.20 -6.53 -2.72
C CYS A 18 3.37 -6.23 -1.77
N ARG A 19 3.92 -7.25 -1.11
CA ARG A 19 5.08 -7.11 -0.22
C ARG A 19 6.34 -6.67 -0.96
N GLN A 20 6.59 -7.21 -2.15
CA GLN A 20 7.72 -6.79 -2.97
C GLN A 20 7.60 -5.33 -3.41
N PHE A 21 6.39 -4.89 -3.78
CA PHE A 21 6.14 -3.52 -4.14
C PHE A 21 6.40 -2.56 -2.97
N ILE A 22 5.94 -2.89 -1.75
CA ILE A 22 6.29 -2.11 -0.55
C ILE A 22 7.81 -2.06 -0.34
N ARG A 23 8.50 -3.20 -0.47
CA ARG A 23 9.96 -3.25 -0.26
C ARG A 23 10.73 -2.38 -1.24
N GLU A 24 10.30 -2.33 -2.49
CA GLU A 24 10.93 -1.51 -3.53
C GLU A 24 10.93 -0.03 -3.11
N TRP A 25 9.82 0.44 -2.53
CA TRP A 25 9.62 1.84 -2.17
C TRP A 25 9.87 2.17 -0.69
N ALA A 26 10.23 1.18 0.13
CA ALA A 26 10.40 1.34 1.58
C ALA A 26 11.45 2.40 1.95
N HIS A 27 12.42 2.65 1.08
CA HIS A 27 13.46 3.67 1.28
C HIS A 27 12.95 5.12 1.21
N LEU A 28 11.73 5.33 0.72
CA LEU A 28 11.08 6.64 0.62
C LEU A 28 9.97 6.84 1.66
N SER A 29 9.69 5.83 2.50
CA SER A 29 8.59 5.86 3.46
C SER A 29 9.07 5.48 4.86
N ASP A 30 8.72 6.28 5.87
CA ASP A 30 8.99 5.96 7.27
C ASP A 30 8.03 4.90 7.86
N ILE A 31 7.10 4.40 7.04
CA ILE A 31 6.10 3.42 7.44
C ILE A 31 6.70 2.01 7.39
N THR A 32 6.98 1.48 8.57
CA THR A 32 7.36 0.06 8.72
C THR A 32 6.09 -0.78 8.92
N PRO A 33 5.88 -1.85 8.14
CA PRO A 33 4.77 -2.78 8.38
C PRO A 33 4.90 -3.40 9.78
N GLN A 34 3.97 -3.05 10.68
CA GLN A 34 3.98 -3.57 12.06
C GLN A 34 3.36 -4.97 12.17
N ALA A 35 2.62 -5.40 11.14
CA ALA A 35 1.95 -6.69 11.07
C ALA A 35 2.12 -7.32 9.68
N PRO A 36 1.98 -8.66 9.55
CA PRO A 36 1.89 -9.32 8.26
C PRO A 36 0.77 -8.73 7.40
N ILE A 37 0.99 -8.66 6.08
CA ILE A 37 -0.04 -8.28 5.12
C ILE A 37 -0.98 -9.48 4.97
N GLY A 38 -2.17 -9.35 5.52
CA GLY A 38 -3.22 -10.37 5.48
C GLY A 38 -4.08 -10.27 4.22
N ASN A 39 -5.07 -11.15 4.14
CA ASN A 39 -6.09 -11.03 3.11
C ASN A 39 -6.89 -9.73 3.29
N CYS A 40 -7.25 -9.12 2.17
CA CYS A 40 -8.02 -7.86 2.13
C CYS A 40 -7.32 -6.65 2.78
N SER A 41 -6.02 -6.72 3.07
CA SER A 41 -5.23 -5.55 3.46
C SER A 41 -5.12 -4.57 2.30
N ILE A 42 -5.24 -3.27 2.59
CA ILE A 42 -5.09 -2.19 1.62
C ILE A 42 -3.79 -1.46 1.91
N MET A 43 -3.02 -1.18 0.87
CA MET A 43 -1.79 -0.38 0.97
C MET A 43 -2.00 0.85 0.11
N LYS A 44 -2.06 2.02 0.75
CA LYS A 44 -2.34 3.29 0.08
C LYS A 44 -1.03 3.96 -0.29
N PHE A 45 -0.86 4.25 -1.57
CA PHE A 45 0.31 4.95 -2.08
C PHE A 45 -0.07 6.28 -2.71
N CYS A 46 0.78 7.28 -2.50
CA CYS A 46 0.82 8.47 -3.32
C CYS A 46 1.88 8.29 -4.42
N PHE A 47 1.59 8.76 -5.63
CA PHE A 47 2.55 8.78 -6.73
C PHE A 47 2.92 10.21 -7.06
N GLU A 48 4.19 10.56 -6.90
CA GLU A 48 4.72 11.90 -7.19
C GLU A 48 6.16 11.79 -7.69
N ASN A 49 6.50 12.56 -8.73
CA ASN A 49 7.85 12.57 -9.34
C ASN A 49 8.38 11.17 -9.71
N ASP A 50 7.53 10.34 -10.32
CA ASP A 50 7.87 8.97 -10.75
C ASP A 50 8.25 8.02 -9.61
N GLN A 51 7.82 8.34 -8.38
CA GLN A 51 8.07 7.56 -7.17
C GLN A 51 6.77 7.27 -6.43
N PHE A 52 6.71 6.10 -5.79
CA PHE A 52 5.61 5.76 -4.89
C PHE A 52 6.02 6.00 -3.45
N TYR A 53 5.12 6.61 -2.68
CA TYR A 53 5.26 6.84 -1.25
C TYR A 53 4.13 6.11 -0.55
N LEU A 54 4.49 5.18 0.35
CA LEU A 54 3.51 4.50 1.18
C LEU A 54 2.95 5.50 2.20
N GLU A 55 1.64 5.76 2.13
CA GLU A 55 0.94 6.65 3.05
C GLU A 55 0.30 5.90 4.22
N GLU A 56 -0.21 4.70 3.98
CA GLU A 56 -0.95 3.93 4.98
C GLU A 56 -1.01 2.44 4.61
N ILE A 57 -1.02 1.58 5.64
CA ILE A 57 -1.42 0.18 5.51
C ILE A 57 -2.69 0.00 6.37
N ILE A 58 -3.79 -0.37 5.73
CA ILE A 58 -5.07 -0.61 6.36
C ILE A 58 -5.25 -2.13 6.48
N ASN A 59 -5.21 -2.63 7.70
CA ASN A 59 -5.54 -4.02 8.02
C ASN A 59 -6.91 -4.03 8.70
N HIS A 60 -7.81 -4.86 8.20
CA HIS A 60 -9.15 -5.01 8.76
C HIS A 60 -9.18 -6.20 9.72
N ASP A 61 -9.83 -6.01 10.86
CA ASP A 61 -10.22 -7.12 11.74
C ASP A 61 -11.64 -7.57 11.37
N PHE A 62 -11.76 -8.81 10.94
CA PHE A 62 -13.03 -9.44 10.57
C PHE A 62 -13.53 -10.43 11.63
N SER A 63 -12.92 -10.46 12.82
CA SER A 63 -13.30 -11.36 13.93
C SER A 63 -14.77 -11.25 14.34
N HIS A 64 -15.41 -10.11 14.07
CA HIS A 64 -16.82 -9.86 14.37
C HIS A 64 -17.83 -10.47 13.37
N LEU A 65 -17.37 -11.09 12.27
CA LEU A 65 -18.24 -11.66 11.23
C LEU A 65 -18.52 -13.17 11.40
N GLU A 66 -18.09 -13.76 12.53
CA GLU A 66 -18.33 -15.16 12.88
C GLU A 66 -19.68 -15.41 13.58
#